data_AF-A0A7X8MF91-F1
#
_entry.id   AF-A0A7X8MF91-F1
#
_cell.length_a   1.000
_cell.length_b   1.000
_cell.length_c   1.000
_cell.angle_alpha   90.00
_cell.angle_beta   90.00
_cell.angle_gamma   90.00
#
_symmetry.space_group_name_H-M   'P 1'
#
loop_
_entity.id
_entity.type
_entity.pdbx_description
1 polymer ?
#
loop_
_entity_poly.entity_id
_entity_poly.type
_entity_poly.pdbx_seq_one_letter_code
_entity_poly.pdbx_strand_id
1 'polypeptide(L)'
;MAGEKRFGTALFGFKQSDVNSYIEKILREFDDKLKEKDNEITALKNQCRELRIKYEDIARKSEQISEDRIKIADVLIKAQEKAELILEEARGQAEQERKKLSDMTEREKEKLVDIKQEIKNLKQEISKTLKKYEMDLDKVVELSNLNEADNEVKSDYQSDDKEIADDIIDEIIEEYVGKVDS
;
A
#
# COMPACT_ATOMS: atom_id res chain seq x y z
N MET A 1 93.21 -25.17 -22.42
CA MET A 1 94.59 -24.99 -22.93
C MET A 1 95.44 -26.17 -22.45
N ALA A 2 95.64 -27.17 -23.31
CA ALA A 2 96.52 -28.31 -23.07
C ALA A 2 97.84 -28.03 -23.81
N GLY A 3 98.94 -27.84 -23.08
CA GLY A 3 100.27 -27.60 -23.68
C GLY A 3 101.24 -26.75 -22.86
N GLU A 4 100.79 -25.99 -21.86
CA GLU A 4 101.72 -25.28 -20.96
C GLU A 4 102.31 -26.24 -19.93
N LYS A 5 103.65 -26.26 -19.78
CA LYS A 5 104.32 -27.01 -18.71
C LYS A 5 103.86 -26.48 -17.35
N ARG A 6 102.94 -27.20 -16.69
CA ARG A 6 102.35 -26.82 -15.39
C ARG A 6 103.33 -26.99 -14.21
N PHE A 7 104.44 -27.68 -14.44
CA PHE A 7 105.42 -28.03 -13.41
C PHE A 7 106.84 -27.83 -13.97
N GLY A 8 107.77 -27.31 -13.16
CA GLY A 8 109.20 -27.32 -13.45
C GLY A 8 109.75 -28.75 -13.52
N THR A 9 110.86 -28.94 -14.24
CA THR A 9 111.51 -30.25 -14.41
C THR A 9 112.74 -30.34 -13.51
N ALA A 10 112.86 -31.39 -12.70
CA ALA A 10 114.05 -31.72 -11.92
C ALA A 10 114.89 -32.79 -12.64
N LEU A 11 116.12 -33.06 -12.16
CA LEU A 11 117.01 -34.11 -12.70
C LEU A 11 116.34 -35.50 -12.82
N PHE A 12 115.25 -35.73 -12.07
CA PHE A 12 114.37 -36.87 -12.22
C PHE A 12 112.90 -36.44 -12.00
N GLY A 13 112.15 -36.19 -13.09
CA GLY A 13 110.71 -35.91 -13.04
C GLY A 13 110.31 -34.45 -12.79
N PHE A 14 109.10 -34.25 -12.23
CA PHE A 14 108.55 -32.91 -11.96
C PHE A 14 108.99 -32.38 -10.60
N LYS A 15 109.12 -31.05 -10.50
CA LYS A 15 109.47 -30.36 -9.27
C LYS A 15 108.36 -30.50 -8.23
N GLN A 16 108.64 -31.19 -7.14
CA GLN A 16 107.68 -31.52 -6.09
C GLN A 16 106.93 -30.29 -5.54
N SER A 17 107.61 -29.13 -5.40
CA SER A 17 106.96 -27.89 -4.95
C SER A 17 105.83 -27.43 -5.87
N ASP A 18 106.03 -27.57 -7.18
CA ASP A 18 105.08 -27.08 -8.19
C ASP A 18 103.87 -28.03 -8.27
N VAL A 19 104.12 -29.33 -8.11
CA VAL A 19 103.08 -30.36 -8.01
C VAL A 19 102.24 -30.15 -6.74
N ASN A 20 102.88 -29.96 -5.58
CA ASN A 20 102.17 -29.73 -4.32
C ASN A 20 101.33 -28.45 -4.38
N SER A 21 101.87 -27.34 -4.90
CA SER A 21 101.13 -26.08 -5.05
C SER A 21 99.92 -26.21 -5.98
N TYR A 22 100.04 -26.99 -7.05
CA TYR A 22 98.93 -27.26 -7.96
C TYR A 22 97.85 -28.14 -7.32
N ILE A 23 98.25 -29.18 -6.58
CA ILE A 23 97.31 -30.03 -5.82
C ILE A 23 96.56 -29.18 -4.80
N GLU A 24 97.27 -28.35 -4.04
CA GLU A 24 96.66 -27.45 -3.05
C GLU A 24 95.69 -26.46 -3.70
N LYS A 25 96.07 -25.86 -4.84
CA LYS A 25 95.19 -24.97 -5.60
C LYS A 25 93.92 -25.69 -6.07
N ILE A 26 94.05 -26.91 -6.59
CA ILE A 26 92.89 -27.71 -7.03
C ILE A 26 91.97 -28.06 -5.87
N LEU A 27 92.53 -28.51 -4.74
CA LEU A 27 91.76 -28.84 -3.54
C LEU A 27 90.97 -27.62 -3.06
N ARG A 28 91.62 -26.45 -3.03
CA ARG A 28 90.95 -25.20 -2.66
C ARG A 28 89.84 -24.81 -3.65
N GLU A 29 90.08 -24.92 -4.96
CA GLU A 29 89.05 -24.65 -5.97
C GLU A 29 87.87 -25.62 -5.87
N PHE A 30 88.10 -26.89 -5.50
CA PHE A 30 87.04 -27.85 -5.24
C PHE A 30 86.25 -27.52 -3.97
N ASP A 31 86.93 -27.19 -2.87
CA ASP A 31 86.28 -26.80 -1.63
C ASP A 31 85.44 -25.52 -1.80
N ASP A 32 85.96 -24.53 -2.52
CA ASP A 32 85.24 -23.29 -2.83
C ASP A 32 83.98 -23.58 -3.67
N LYS A 33 84.06 -24.46 -4.68
CA LYS A 33 82.90 -24.88 -5.48
C LYS A 33 81.88 -25.68 -4.68
N LEU A 34 82.33 -26.58 -3.80
CA LEU A 34 81.45 -27.33 -2.91
C LEU A 34 80.66 -26.37 -2.01
N LYS A 35 81.36 -25.40 -1.41
CA LYS A 35 80.74 -24.39 -0.57
C LYS A 35 79.76 -23.50 -1.33
N GLU A 36 80.09 -23.10 -2.56
CA GLU A 36 79.18 -22.34 -3.43
C GLU A 36 77.90 -23.14 -3.72
N LYS A 37 78.03 -24.43 -4.04
CA LYS A 37 76.89 -25.31 -4.30
C LYS A 37 76.05 -25.54 -3.05
N ASP A 38 76.66 -25.70 -1.88
CA ASP A 38 75.93 -25.84 -0.61
C ASP A 38 75.14 -24.57 -0.26
N ASN A 39 75.69 -23.39 -0.55
CA ASN A 39 74.99 -22.12 -0.40
C ASN A 39 73.81 -22.02 -1.37
N GLU A 40 74.00 -22.40 -2.64
CA GLU A 40 72.94 -22.43 -3.65
C GLU A 40 71.81 -23.40 -3.25
N ILE A 41 72.15 -24.61 -2.80
CA ILE A 41 71.18 -25.60 -2.28
C ILE A 41 70.40 -25.03 -1.11
N THR A 42 71.07 -24.31 -0.19
CA THR A 42 70.43 -23.70 0.97
C THR A 42 69.47 -22.58 0.54
N ALA A 43 69.88 -21.73 -0.39
CA ALA A 43 69.03 -20.67 -0.95
C ALA A 43 67.79 -21.24 -1.66
N LEU A 44 67.98 -22.26 -2.50
CA LEU A 44 66.88 -22.94 -3.19
C LEU A 44 65.91 -23.61 -2.21
N LYS A 45 66.42 -24.28 -1.17
CA LYS A 45 65.56 -24.87 -0.11
C LYS A 45 64.71 -23.81 0.57
N ASN A 46 65.26 -22.65 0.88
CA ASN A 46 64.53 -21.54 1.48
C ASN A 46 63.45 -21.00 0.53
N GLN A 47 63.77 -20.80 -0.75
CA GLN A 47 62.80 -20.38 -1.76
C GLN A 47 61.66 -21.39 -1.93
N CYS A 48 61.98 -22.69 -1.99
CA CYS A 48 60.96 -23.75 -2.06
C CYS A 48 60.04 -23.73 -0.84
N ARG A 49 60.60 -23.50 0.36
CA ARG A 49 59.81 -23.38 1.58
C ARG A 49 58.88 -22.17 1.54
N GLU A 50 59.38 -21.00 1.13
CA GLU A 50 58.57 -19.79 1.01
C GLU A 50 57.45 -19.93 -0.02
N LEU A 51 57.76 -20.50 -1.19
CA LEU A 51 56.77 -20.75 -2.24
C LEU A 51 55.69 -21.71 -1.77
N ARG A 52 56.06 -22.74 -1.02
CA ARG A 52 55.10 -23.67 -0.42
C ARG A 52 54.15 -22.97 0.56
N ILE A 53 54.68 -22.12 1.45
CA ILE A 53 53.85 -21.35 2.39
C ILE A 53 52.88 -20.45 1.62
N LYS A 54 53.38 -19.70 0.61
CA LYS A 54 52.53 -18.84 -0.23
C LYS A 54 51.45 -19.62 -0.96
N TYR A 55 51.79 -20.81 -1.47
CA TYR A 55 50.83 -21.69 -2.14
C TYR A 55 49.73 -22.15 -1.17
N GLU A 56 50.11 -22.64 0.02
CA GLU A 56 49.16 -23.08 1.04
C GLU A 56 48.24 -21.93 1.49
N ASP A 57 48.76 -20.72 1.65
CA ASP A 57 47.98 -19.54 1.99
C ASP A 57 46.99 -19.14 0.88
N ILE A 58 47.42 -19.17 -0.38
CA ILE A 58 46.54 -18.88 -1.52
C ILE A 58 45.46 -19.95 -1.65
N ALA A 59 45.81 -21.22 -1.48
CA ALA A 59 44.85 -22.33 -1.53
C ALA A 59 43.75 -22.16 -0.47
N ARG A 60 44.14 -21.87 0.78
CA ARG A 60 43.18 -21.60 1.88
C ARG A 60 42.27 -20.40 1.57
N LYS A 61 42.83 -19.30 1.09
CA LYS A 61 42.03 -18.12 0.71
C LYS A 61 41.06 -18.43 -0.43
N SER A 62 41.48 -19.22 -1.41
CA SER A 62 40.62 -19.63 -2.52
C SER A 62 39.44 -20.48 -2.04
N GLU A 63 39.69 -21.40 -1.10
CA GLU A 63 38.65 -22.23 -0.50
C GLU A 63 37.65 -21.39 0.29
N GLN A 64 38.13 -20.47 1.13
CA GLN A 64 37.29 -19.52 1.87
C GLN A 64 36.42 -18.67 0.93
N ILE A 65 37.01 -18.11 -0.12
CA ILE A 65 36.26 -17.33 -1.13
C ILE A 65 35.19 -18.20 -1.81
N SER A 66 35.50 -19.47 -2.09
CA SER A 66 34.54 -20.39 -2.69
C SER A 66 33.36 -20.67 -1.74
N GLU A 67 33.63 -20.93 -0.47
CA GLU A 67 32.59 -21.13 0.54
C GLU A 67 31.71 -19.90 0.72
N ASP A 68 32.33 -18.71 0.79
CA ASP A 68 31.59 -17.46 0.98
C ASP A 68 30.71 -17.16 -0.25
N ARG A 69 31.18 -17.46 -1.46
CA ARG A 69 30.35 -17.36 -2.67
C ARG A 69 29.12 -18.28 -2.60
N ILE A 70 29.27 -19.50 -2.10
CA ILE A 70 28.15 -20.43 -1.94
C ILE A 70 27.14 -19.89 -0.91
N LYS A 71 27.62 -19.39 0.24
CA LYS A 71 26.75 -18.80 1.27
C LYS A 71 26.02 -17.57 0.76
N ILE A 72 26.70 -16.69 0.05
CA ILE A 72 26.10 -15.48 -0.55
C ILE A 72 25.03 -15.90 -1.58
N ALA A 73 25.32 -16.87 -2.43
CA ALA A 73 24.34 -17.37 -3.40
C ALA A 73 23.08 -17.92 -2.73
N ASP A 74 23.23 -18.72 -1.68
CA ASP A 74 22.10 -19.27 -0.91
C ASP A 74 21.24 -18.15 -0.27
N VAL A 75 21.89 -17.12 0.30
CA VAL A 75 21.18 -15.97 0.85
C VAL A 75 20.45 -15.18 -0.24
N LEU A 76 21.06 -14.99 -1.41
CA LEU A 76 20.43 -14.28 -2.53
C LEU A 76 19.21 -15.02 -3.07
N ILE A 77 19.29 -16.35 -3.19
CA ILE A 77 18.17 -17.19 -3.61
C ILE A 77 17.02 -17.06 -2.61
N LYS A 78 17.29 -17.24 -1.31
CA LYS A 78 16.27 -17.10 -0.26
C LYS A 78 15.66 -15.70 -0.22
N ALA A 79 16.46 -14.66 -0.44
CA ALA A 79 15.97 -13.29 -0.50
C ALA A 79 15.04 -13.08 -1.70
N GLN A 80 15.39 -13.62 -2.87
CA GLN A 80 14.56 -13.57 -4.06
C GLN A 80 13.24 -14.31 -3.86
N GLU A 81 13.27 -15.56 -3.38
CA GLU A 81 12.08 -16.35 -3.11
C GLU A 81 11.14 -15.62 -2.13
N LYS A 82 11.69 -15.05 -1.05
CA LYS A 82 10.91 -14.28 -0.09
C LYS A 82 10.32 -13.00 -0.68
N ALA A 83 11.07 -12.31 -1.54
CA ALA A 83 10.58 -11.12 -2.23
C ALA A 83 9.44 -11.45 -3.19
N GLU A 84 9.55 -12.56 -3.94
CA GLU A 84 8.49 -13.05 -4.83
C GLU A 84 7.23 -13.40 -4.05
N LEU A 85 7.36 -14.09 -2.91
CA LEU A 85 6.23 -14.39 -2.01
C LEU A 85 5.55 -13.12 -1.50
N ILE A 86 6.31 -12.11 -1.08
CA ILE A 86 5.76 -10.82 -0.62
C ILE A 86 5.00 -10.12 -1.75
N LEU A 87 5.54 -10.14 -2.97
CA LEU A 87 4.88 -9.54 -4.13
C LEU A 87 3.58 -10.27 -4.49
N GLU A 88 3.58 -11.60 -4.43
CA GLU A 88 2.39 -12.41 -4.67
C GLU A 88 1.32 -12.17 -3.61
N GLU A 89 1.70 -12.15 -2.33
CA GLU A 89 0.79 -11.85 -1.23
C GLU A 89 0.20 -10.44 -1.35
N ALA A 90 1.03 -9.43 -1.64
CA ALA A 90 0.56 -8.06 -1.83
C ALA A 90 -0.41 -7.93 -3.00
N ARG A 91 -0.17 -8.63 -4.12
CA ARG A 91 -1.10 -8.69 -5.26
C ARG A 91 -2.41 -9.37 -4.86
N GLY A 92 -2.34 -10.47 -4.13
CA GLY A 92 -3.52 -11.19 -3.64
C GLY A 92 -4.37 -10.32 -2.71
N GLN A 93 -3.74 -9.64 -1.74
CA GLN A 93 -4.42 -8.73 -0.81
C GLN A 93 -5.05 -7.54 -1.55
N ALA A 94 -4.32 -6.92 -2.48
CA ALA A 94 -4.84 -5.79 -3.27
C ALA A 94 -6.06 -6.19 -4.11
N GLU A 95 -6.05 -7.38 -4.72
CA GLU A 95 -7.18 -7.87 -5.51
C GLU A 95 -8.40 -8.18 -4.63
N GLN A 96 -8.18 -8.78 -3.45
CA GLN A 96 -9.25 -9.01 -2.48
C GLN A 96 -9.87 -7.70 -1.98
N GLU A 97 -9.05 -6.71 -1.65
CA GLU A 97 -9.52 -5.41 -1.19
C GLU A 97 -10.27 -4.65 -2.30
N ARG A 98 -9.75 -4.69 -3.54
CA ARG A 98 -10.42 -4.14 -4.72
C ARG A 98 -11.80 -4.76 -4.91
N LYS A 99 -11.91 -6.08 -4.81
CA LYS A 99 -13.18 -6.79 -4.93
C LYS A 99 -14.15 -6.37 -3.82
N LYS A 100 -13.68 -6.33 -2.56
CA LYS A 100 -14.49 -5.91 -1.42
C LYS A 100 -15.01 -4.48 -1.57
N LEU A 101 -14.17 -3.55 -2.02
CA LEU A 101 -14.55 -2.17 -2.30
C LEU A 101 -15.56 -2.06 -3.44
N SER A 102 -15.39 -2.86 -4.50
CA SER A 102 -16.34 -2.95 -5.61
C SER A 102 -17.72 -3.42 -5.12
N ASP A 103 -17.77 -4.52 -4.36
CA ASP A 103 -19.02 -5.07 -3.83
C ASP A 103 -19.73 -4.07 -2.89
N MET A 104 -18.97 -3.36 -2.05
CA MET A 104 -19.52 -2.30 -1.20
C MET A 104 -20.07 -1.14 -2.02
N THR A 105 -19.34 -0.71 -3.06
CA THR A 105 -19.77 0.38 -3.94
C THR A 105 -21.05 0.03 -4.69
N GLU A 106 -21.17 -1.22 -5.16
CA GLU A 106 -22.37 -1.74 -5.83
C GLU A 106 -23.59 -1.65 -4.91
N ARG A 107 -23.48 -2.16 -3.67
CA ARG A 107 -24.57 -2.11 -2.69
C ARG A 107 -24.99 -0.70 -2.33
N GLU A 108 -24.04 0.22 -2.16
CA GLU A 108 -24.35 1.62 -1.87
C GLU A 108 -25.01 2.32 -3.07
N LYS A 109 -24.63 1.95 -4.31
CA LYS A 109 -25.33 2.43 -5.51
C LYS A 109 -26.77 1.93 -5.57
N GLU A 110 -27.02 0.65 -5.28
CA GLU A 110 -28.37 0.08 -5.22
C GLU A 110 -29.25 0.84 -4.22
N LYS A 111 -28.77 1.00 -2.97
CA LYS A 111 -29.47 1.78 -1.94
C LYS A 111 -29.78 3.21 -2.39
N LEU A 112 -28.84 3.86 -3.07
CA LEU A 112 -29.03 5.23 -3.56
C LEU A 112 -30.13 5.30 -4.61
N VAL A 113 -30.23 4.30 -5.49
CA VAL A 113 -31.31 4.20 -6.48
C VAL A 113 -32.65 4.00 -5.79
N ASP A 114 -32.72 3.12 -4.79
CA ASP A 114 -33.95 2.86 -4.02
C ASP A 114 -34.44 4.12 -3.31
N ILE A 115 -33.57 4.79 -2.55
CA ILE A 115 -33.89 6.05 -1.84
C ILE A 115 -34.37 7.12 -2.85
N LYS A 116 -33.71 7.23 -4.01
CA LYS A 116 -34.12 8.19 -5.03
C LYS A 116 -35.52 7.89 -5.58
N GLN A 117 -35.87 6.62 -5.72
CA GLN A 117 -37.19 6.21 -6.16
C GLN A 117 -38.25 6.48 -5.06
N GLU A 118 -37.94 6.22 -3.80
CA GLU A 118 -38.79 6.56 -2.66
C GLU A 118 -39.07 8.07 -2.58
N ILE A 119 -38.03 8.91 -2.71
CA ILE A 119 -38.18 10.38 -2.75
C ILE A 119 -39.09 10.82 -3.90
N LYS A 120 -38.95 10.21 -5.07
CA LYS A 120 -39.79 10.51 -6.23
C LYS A 120 -41.25 10.15 -5.96
N ASN A 121 -41.50 8.98 -5.37
CA ASN A 121 -42.85 8.53 -5.00
C ASN A 121 -43.45 9.47 -3.95
N LEU A 122 -42.71 9.79 -2.89
CA LEU A 122 -43.14 10.71 -1.84
C LEU A 122 -43.49 12.09 -2.41
N LYS A 123 -42.66 12.64 -3.31
CA LYS A 123 -42.95 13.90 -4.00
C LYS A 123 -44.27 13.83 -4.80
N GLN A 124 -44.52 12.72 -5.50
CA GLN A 124 -45.77 12.53 -6.23
C GLN A 124 -46.98 12.44 -5.29
N GLU A 125 -46.86 11.74 -4.16
CA GLU A 125 -47.91 11.66 -3.15
C GLU A 125 -48.22 13.02 -2.54
N ILE A 126 -47.20 13.77 -2.11
CA ILE A 126 -47.36 15.14 -1.61
C ILE A 126 -48.06 16.02 -2.65
N SER A 127 -47.64 15.96 -3.92
CA SER A 127 -48.26 16.75 -5.00
C SER A 127 -49.73 16.38 -5.20
N LYS A 128 -50.08 15.10 -5.14
CA LYS A 128 -51.47 14.63 -5.25
C LYS A 128 -52.32 15.11 -4.06
N THR A 129 -51.78 15.01 -2.86
CA THR A 129 -52.46 15.46 -1.63
C THR A 129 -52.69 16.96 -1.63
N LEU A 130 -51.69 17.76 -2.02
CA LEU A 130 -51.84 19.22 -2.15
C LEU A 130 -52.91 19.59 -3.18
N LYS A 131 -52.91 18.96 -4.36
CA LYS A 131 -53.98 19.16 -5.36
C LYS A 131 -55.37 18.79 -4.85
N LYS A 132 -55.47 17.73 -4.05
CA LYS A 132 -56.74 17.36 -3.43
C LYS A 132 -57.22 18.43 -2.45
N TYR A 133 -56.33 18.93 -1.59
CA TYR A 133 -56.66 20.02 -0.67
C TYR A 133 -57.03 21.30 -1.41
N GLU A 134 -56.34 21.64 -2.51
CA GLU A 134 -56.69 22.77 -3.38
C GLU A 134 -58.10 22.62 -3.95
N MET A 135 -58.42 21.47 -4.55
CA MET A 135 -59.78 21.18 -5.05
C MET A 135 -60.84 21.20 -3.95
N ASP A 136 -60.52 20.74 -2.74
CA ASP A 136 -61.46 20.74 -1.63
C ASP A 136 -61.67 22.15 -1.07
N LEU A 137 -60.64 23.00 -1.06
CA LEU A 137 -60.74 24.43 -0.73
C LEU A 137 -61.57 25.18 -1.77
N ASP A 138 -61.35 24.94 -3.07
CA ASP A 138 -62.13 25.54 -4.16
C ASP A 138 -63.63 25.24 -4.00
N LYS A 139 -63.99 23.98 -3.68
CA LYS A 139 -65.38 23.61 -3.39
C LYS A 139 -65.96 24.34 -2.19
N VAL A 140 -65.18 24.55 -1.13
CA VAL A 140 -65.63 25.29 0.06
C VAL A 140 -65.86 26.77 -0.28
N VAL A 141 -65.00 27.36 -1.11
CA VAL A 141 -65.16 28.73 -1.60
C VAL A 141 -66.40 28.85 -2.49
N GLU A 142 -66.63 27.91 -3.43
CA GLU A 142 -67.84 27.85 -4.23
C GLU A 142 -69.11 27.73 -3.37
N LEU A 143 -69.11 26.84 -2.37
CA LEU A 143 -70.23 26.70 -1.43
C LEU A 143 -70.46 27.97 -0.58
N SER A 144 -69.39 28.68 -0.22
CA SER A 144 -69.48 29.94 0.52
C SER A 144 -70.08 31.05 -0.33
N ASN A 145 -69.65 31.17 -1.59
CA ASN A 145 -70.22 32.14 -2.54
C ASN A 145 -71.69 31.85 -2.88
N LEU A 146 -72.10 30.58 -2.91
CA LEU A 146 -73.51 30.20 -3.06
C LEU A 146 -74.35 30.57 -1.83
N ASN A 147 -73.79 30.47 -0.62
CA ASN A 147 -74.46 30.90 0.62
C ASN A 147 -74.55 32.44 0.77
N GLU A 148 -73.66 33.21 0.14
CA GLU A 148 -73.76 34.67 0.08
C GLU A 148 -74.85 35.12 -0.91
N ALA A 149 -75.01 34.43 -2.04
CA ALA A 149 -76.09 34.69 -3.00
C ALA A 149 -77.50 34.40 -2.45
N ASP A 150 -77.64 33.44 -1.53
CA ASP A 150 -78.91 33.17 -0.83
C ASP A 150 -79.21 34.17 0.30
N ASN A 151 -78.23 34.93 0.78
CA ASN A 151 -78.41 35.95 1.83
C ASN A 151 -78.76 37.35 1.29
N GLU A 152 -78.42 37.69 0.04
CA GLU A 152 -78.85 38.97 -0.56
C GLU A 152 -80.33 39.00 -0.97
N VAL A 153 -80.99 37.84 -1.12
CA VAL A 153 -82.42 37.78 -1.51
C VAL A 153 -83.39 37.88 -0.31
N LYS A 154 -82.91 37.78 0.93
CA LYS A 154 -83.76 37.86 2.14
C LYS A 154 -83.76 39.22 2.85
N SER A 155 -83.44 40.30 2.14
CA SER A 155 -83.45 41.65 2.72
C SER A 155 -84.73 42.46 2.47
N ASP A 156 -85.71 41.97 1.69
CA ASP A 156 -86.76 42.87 1.17
C ASP A 156 -88.23 42.49 1.44
N TYR A 157 -88.51 41.53 2.32
CA TYR A 157 -89.89 41.28 2.76
C TYR A 157 -89.98 40.88 4.23
N GLN A 158 -90.30 41.84 5.09
CA GLN A 158 -91.22 41.72 6.24
C GLN A 158 -91.35 43.08 6.97
N SER A 159 -91.98 44.06 6.30
CA SER A 159 -92.85 45.02 6.96
C SER A 159 -94.28 44.51 6.74
N ASP A 160 -95.04 44.29 7.82
CA ASP A 160 -96.52 44.33 7.90
C ASP A 160 -97.13 43.36 8.93
N ASP A 161 -96.36 42.50 9.59
CA ASP A 161 -96.90 41.58 10.63
C ASP A 161 -96.83 42.11 12.08
N LYS A 162 -96.40 43.36 12.30
CA LYS A 162 -96.35 43.96 13.65
C LYS A 162 -97.59 44.74 14.06
N GLU A 163 -98.38 45.24 13.10
CA GLU A 163 -99.54 46.09 13.41
C GLU A 163 -100.74 45.27 13.94
N ILE A 164 -100.89 44.02 13.51
CA ILE A 164 -102.00 43.14 13.93
C ILE A 164 -101.78 42.57 15.34
N ALA A 165 -100.53 42.45 15.79
CA ALA A 165 -100.20 41.88 17.10
C ALA A 165 -100.45 42.88 18.25
N ASP A 166 -100.25 44.18 18.01
CA ASP A 166 -100.45 45.21 19.03
C ASP A 166 -101.96 45.46 19.27
N ASP A 167 -102.79 45.44 18.22
CA ASP A 167 -104.26 45.60 18.35
C ASP A 167 -104.92 44.47 19.16
N ILE A 168 -104.44 43.23 19.04
CA ILE A 168 -104.96 42.08 19.81
C ILE A 168 -104.54 42.18 21.28
N ILE A 169 -103.36 42.72 21.57
CA ILE A 169 -102.86 42.86 22.94
C ILE A 169 -103.62 43.97 23.66
N ASP A 170 -103.93 45.08 22.99
CA ASP A 170 -104.70 46.18 23.58
C ASP A 170 -106.16 45.78 23.89
N GLU A 171 -106.81 44.99 23.02
CA GLU A 171 -108.17 44.48 23.26
C GLU A 171 -108.23 43.51 24.47
N ILE A 172 -107.21 42.68 24.67
CA ILE A 172 -107.11 41.77 25.82
C ILE A 172 -106.87 42.54 27.13
N ILE A 173 -106.10 43.63 27.10
CA ILE A 173 -105.81 44.43 28.30
C ILE A 173 -107.05 45.22 28.75
N GLU A 174 -107.83 45.79 27.83
CA GLU A 174 -109.08 46.50 28.19
C GLU A 174 -110.12 45.55 28.82
N GLU A 175 -110.25 44.32 28.34
CA GLU A 175 -111.20 43.36 28.92
C GLU A 175 -110.77 42.85 30.31
N TYR A 176 -109.47 42.82 30.59
CA TYR A 176 -108.93 42.37 31.88
C TYR A 176 -108.99 43.45 32.96
N VAL A 177 -108.82 44.73 32.61
CA VAL A 177 -108.90 45.85 33.55
C VAL A 177 -110.35 46.17 33.94
N GLY A 178 -111.32 45.96 33.03
CA GLY A 178 -112.75 46.15 33.32
C GLY A 178 -113.38 45.14 34.28
N LYS A 179 -112.72 44.01 34.59
CA LYS A 179 -113.23 42.94 35.48
C LYS A 179 -112.65 42.99 36.91
N VAL A 180 -111.79 43.95 37.23
CA VAL A 180 -111.14 44.05 38.56
C VAL A 180 -111.77 45.10 39.48
N ASP A 181 -112.62 46.01 38.97
CA ASP A 181 -113.32 47.03 39.77
C ASP A 181 -114.86 47.01 39.59
N SER A 182 -115.51 45.87 39.85
CA SER A 182 -116.96 45.80 40.14
C SER A 182 -117.26 44.81 41.27
#